data_AF-A0A5B6Z9G5-F1
#
_entry.id   AF-A0A5B6Z9G5-F1
#
_cell.length_a   1.000
_cell.length_b   1.000
_cell.length_c   1.000
_cell.angle_alpha   90.00
_cell.angle_beta   90.00
_cell.angle_gamma   90.00
#
_symmetry.space_group_name_H-M   'P 1'
#
loop_
_entity.id
_entity.type
_entity.pdbx_description
1 polymer ?
#
loop_
_entity_poly.entity_id
_entity_poly.type
_entity_poly.pdbx_seq_one_letter_code
_entity_poly.pdbx_strand_id
1 'polypeptide(L)'
;SIVTVLFQEIDYSLQIERFTKTFKMTALPQIHAKLITLLELLIKPQKDLNKVVNILQALYEVAIRDFFKEKRSIDQLREDGLALRRPVSSAGLLFENAVEVPNSNNETFYRQARRLHTIFTSLDSMHNIPTNLEARRRIAFFSNSLFMNMPHAPQVEKMMAFSVLTPYYNEEVVFSKEQLRTDNEDGISILYYLQTIYADEWKNFMERMRREGLVDDKEIWTNKLGDLRLWASYRGQTLARTVRGMMYYYRALKMLAFLDSASEMDIREGSRELASMRQGSSLDGFSSERSPSMRSLGRADSSLSLLFKGHECGTALMKFTYV
;
A
#
# COMPACT_ATOMS: atom_id res chain seq x y z
N SER A 1 29.41 5.37 11.59
CA SER A 1 28.49 6.35 12.21
C SER A 1 27.97 5.77 13.50
N ILE A 2 27.72 6.58 14.54
CA ILE A 2 27.16 6.14 15.84
C ILE A 2 25.92 5.25 15.63
N VAL A 3 25.04 5.68 14.71
CA VAL A 3 23.81 4.95 14.38
C VAL A 3 24.09 3.56 13.80
N THR A 4 25.11 3.43 12.94
CA THR A 4 25.49 2.14 12.35
C THR A 4 25.99 1.16 13.42
N VAL A 5 26.80 1.64 14.35
CA VAL A 5 27.32 0.83 15.46
C VAL A 5 26.18 0.38 16.36
N LEU A 6 25.26 1.29 16.69
CA LEU A 6 24.07 0.97 17.49
C LEU A 6 23.24 -0.15 16.83
N PHE A 7 22.96 -0.05 15.52
CA PHE A 7 22.22 -1.09 14.82
C PHE A 7 22.99 -2.42 14.75
N GLN A 8 24.30 -2.39 14.53
CA GLN A 8 25.12 -3.61 14.56
C GLN A 8 25.08 -4.30 15.93
N GLU A 9 25.07 -3.53 17.02
CA GLU A 9 25.00 -4.08 18.37
C GLU A 9 23.61 -4.65 18.71
N ILE A 10 22.55 -4.02 18.19
CA ILE A 10 21.19 -4.55 18.24
C ILE A 10 21.10 -5.86 17.46
N ASP A 11 21.58 -5.89 16.22
CA ASP A 11 21.56 -7.06 15.35
C ASP A 11 22.35 -8.22 15.96
N TYR A 12 23.55 -7.94 16.49
CA TYR A 12 24.35 -8.93 17.21
C TYR A 12 23.61 -9.48 18.43
N SER A 13 22.98 -8.61 19.23
CA SER A 13 22.22 -9.03 20.41
C SER A 13 20.98 -9.87 20.07
N LEU A 14 20.38 -9.65 18.89
CA LEU A 14 19.29 -10.45 18.35
C LEU A 14 19.79 -11.82 17.89
N GLN A 15 20.92 -11.88 17.18
CA GLN A 15 21.53 -13.14 16.71
C GLN A 15 21.91 -14.08 17.86
N ILE A 16 22.38 -13.53 18.98
CA ILE A 16 22.72 -14.31 20.17
C ILE A 16 21.53 -14.55 21.12
N GLU A 17 20.32 -14.11 20.73
CA GLU A 17 19.06 -14.23 21.49
C GLU A 17 19.10 -13.59 22.90
N ARG A 18 19.93 -12.56 23.10
CA ARG A 18 20.09 -11.87 24.41
C ARG A 18 19.58 -10.43 24.42
N PHE A 19 18.82 -10.02 23.41
CA PHE A 19 18.32 -8.65 23.28
C PHE A 19 17.66 -8.09 24.56
N THR A 20 16.77 -8.83 25.21
CA THR A 20 16.11 -8.39 26.45
C THR A 20 17.02 -8.38 27.67
N LYS A 21 18.19 -9.03 27.61
CA LYS A 21 19.23 -8.98 28.65
C LYS A 21 20.15 -7.78 28.45
N THR A 22 20.46 -7.41 27.21
CA THR A 22 21.32 -6.27 26.88
C THR A 22 20.57 -4.93 26.97
N PHE A 23 19.31 -4.91 26.52
CA PHE A 23 18.54 -3.67 26.36
C PHE A 23 17.32 -3.58 27.29
N LYS A 24 16.99 -2.35 27.67
CA LYS A 24 15.87 -1.98 28.53
C LYS A 24 14.64 -1.62 27.67
N MET A 25 13.69 -2.54 27.59
CA MET A 25 12.47 -2.36 26.78
C MET A 25 11.60 -1.17 27.20
N THR A 26 11.72 -0.68 28.45
CA THR A 26 10.97 0.50 28.91
C THR A 26 11.41 1.80 28.24
N ALA A 27 12.62 1.85 27.68
CA ALA A 27 13.12 3.02 26.95
C ALA A 27 12.63 3.05 25.50
N LEU A 28 12.17 1.91 24.95
CA LEU A 28 11.73 1.82 23.55
C LEU A 28 10.49 2.69 23.24
N PRO A 29 9.44 2.76 24.10
CA PRO A 29 8.35 3.71 23.91
C PRO A 29 8.81 5.18 23.90
N GLN A 30 9.86 5.51 24.66
CA GLN A 30 10.41 6.86 24.70
C GLN A 30 11.15 7.19 23.40
N ILE A 31 11.95 6.25 22.88
CA ILE A 31 12.59 6.35 21.56
C ILE A 31 11.53 6.55 20.48
N HIS A 32 10.46 5.75 20.50
CA HIS A 32 9.35 5.86 19.56
C HIS A 32 8.68 7.24 19.61
N ALA A 33 8.35 7.75 20.80
CA ALA A 33 7.75 9.07 20.96
C ALA A 33 8.67 10.20 20.45
N LYS A 34 9.97 10.12 20.75
CA LYS A 34 10.96 11.12 20.28
C LYS A 34 11.12 11.07 18.75
N LEU A 35 11.12 9.89 18.15
CA LEU A 35 11.15 9.73 16.68
C LEU A 35 9.91 10.34 16.01
N ILE A 36 8.71 10.17 16.58
CA ILE A 36 7.50 10.83 16.07
C ILE A 36 7.68 12.35 16.12
N THR A 37 8.09 12.91 17.25
CA THR A 37 8.29 14.37 17.36
C THR A 37 9.34 14.90 16.38
N LEU A 38 10.40 14.12 16.10
CA LEU A 38 11.39 14.47 15.10
C LEU A 38 10.78 14.51 13.69
N LEU A 39 10.00 13.49 13.33
CA LEU A 39 9.35 13.40 12.02
C LEU A 39 8.30 14.50 11.82
N GLU A 40 7.51 14.82 12.84
CA GLU A 40 6.57 15.94 12.80
C GLU A 40 7.24 17.27 12.52
N LEU A 41 8.41 17.54 13.12
CA LEU A 41 9.18 18.75 12.84
C LEU A 41 9.79 18.74 11.45
N LEU A 42 10.25 17.60 10.96
CA LEU A 42 10.83 17.47 9.62
C LEU A 42 9.77 17.62 8.50
N ILE A 43 8.52 17.23 8.77
CA ILE A 43 7.41 17.33 7.81
C ILE A 43 6.86 18.78 7.72
N LYS A 44 7.02 19.60 8.76
CA LYS A 44 6.54 20.99 8.77
C LYS A 44 7.28 21.86 7.73
N PRO A 45 6.58 22.85 7.12
CA PRO A 45 7.18 23.73 6.11
C PRO A 45 8.24 24.68 6.70
N GLN A 46 8.06 25.15 7.93
CA GLN A 46 9.06 25.91 8.67
C GLN A 46 9.82 24.99 9.62
N LYS A 47 11.14 24.91 9.41
CA LYS A 47 12.02 24.01 10.16
C LYS A 47 12.82 24.80 11.18
N ASP A 48 12.64 24.47 12.44
CA ASP A 48 13.42 25.03 13.53
C ASP A 48 14.61 24.12 13.81
N LEU A 49 15.79 24.51 13.31
CA LEU A 49 17.02 23.72 13.42
C LEU A 49 17.40 23.46 14.89
N ASN A 50 17.18 24.43 15.78
CA ASN A 50 17.50 24.29 17.20
C ASN A 50 16.62 23.22 17.86
N LYS A 51 15.32 23.18 17.52
CA LYS A 51 14.42 22.12 18.01
C LYS A 51 14.79 20.75 17.47
N VAL A 52 15.20 20.65 16.21
CA VAL A 52 15.67 19.39 15.60
C VAL A 52 16.92 18.89 16.33
N VAL A 53 17.91 19.76 16.56
CA VAL A 53 19.13 19.43 17.31
C VAL A 53 18.80 18.96 18.72
N ASN A 54 17.94 19.68 19.45
CA ASN A 54 17.53 19.29 20.81
C ASN A 54 16.85 17.92 20.85
N ILE A 55 16.03 17.59 19.86
CA ILE A 55 15.38 16.26 19.79
C ILE A 55 16.38 15.17 19.42
N LEU A 56 17.33 15.43 18.51
CA LEU A 56 18.39 14.48 18.19
C LEU A 56 19.30 14.20 19.38
N GLN A 57 19.61 15.23 20.18
CA GLN A 57 20.34 15.06 21.44
C GLN A 57 19.54 14.23 22.45
N ALA A 58 18.26 14.55 22.65
CA ALA A 58 17.39 13.77 23.53
C ALA A 58 17.25 12.32 23.05
N LEU A 59 17.16 12.09 21.73
CA LEU A 59 17.10 10.76 21.15
C LEU A 59 18.40 9.99 21.38
N TYR A 60 19.55 10.64 21.20
CA TYR A 60 20.86 10.05 21.48
C TYR A 60 21.00 9.68 22.96
N GLU A 61 20.58 10.56 23.87
CA GLU A 61 20.60 10.29 25.31
C GLU A 61 19.76 9.06 25.66
N VAL A 62 18.51 9.00 25.19
CA VAL A 62 17.64 7.85 25.45
C VAL A 62 18.19 6.58 24.79
N ALA A 63 18.65 6.65 23.54
CA ALA A 63 19.09 5.48 22.77
C ALA A 63 20.44 4.91 23.22
N ILE A 64 21.36 5.74 23.76
CA ILE A 64 22.70 5.30 24.17
C ILE A 64 22.81 5.15 25.69
N ARG A 65 22.13 5.98 26.49
CA ARG A 65 22.25 5.92 27.96
C ARG A 65 21.13 5.15 28.64
N ASP A 66 19.89 5.27 28.18
CA ASP A 66 18.74 4.67 28.84
C ASP A 66 18.33 3.32 28.23
N PHE A 67 18.66 3.10 26.98
CA PHE A 67 18.30 1.88 26.26
C PHE A 67 19.19 0.69 26.65
N PHE A 68 20.47 0.91 26.96
CA PHE A 68 21.35 -0.14 27.48
C PHE A 68 21.09 -0.37 28.96
N LYS A 69 21.01 -1.65 29.38
CA LYS A 69 20.88 -1.96 30.82
C LYS A 69 22.17 -1.67 31.60
N GLU A 70 23.30 -1.95 30.98
CA GLU A 70 24.62 -1.67 31.55
C GLU A 70 25.02 -0.24 31.21
N LYS A 71 25.31 0.55 32.25
CA LYS A 71 25.77 1.93 32.07
C LYS A 71 27.24 1.92 31.68
N ARG A 72 27.54 2.39 30.47
CA ARG A 72 28.92 2.57 30.00
C ARG A 72 29.46 3.95 30.39
N SER A 73 30.75 4.00 30.71
CA SER A 73 31.44 5.28 30.88
C SER A 73 31.57 6.00 29.53
N ILE A 74 31.80 7.32 29.57
CA ILE A 74 31.99 8.11 28.33
C ILE A 74 33.18 7.59 27.51
N ASP A 75 34.22 7.10 28.19
CA ASP A 75 35.42 6.57 27.52
C ASP A 75 35.15 5.22 26.86
N GLN A 76 34.38 4.34 27.50
CA GLN A 76 33.90 3.08 26.89
C GLN A 76 33.03 3.35 25.65
N LEU A 77 32.13 4.34 25.71
CA LEU A 77 31.31 4.72 24.55
C LEU A 77 32.15 5.26 23.38
N ARG A 78 33.31 5.89 23.66
CA ARG A 78 34.23 6.38 22.61
C ARG A 78 35.03 5.23 21.98
N GLU A 79 35.44 4.26 22.78
CA GLU A 79 36.09 3.03 22.31
C GLU A 79 35.15 2.25 21.39
N ASP A 80 33.91 2.04 21.85
CA ASP A 80 32.84 1.35 21.12
C ASP A 80 32.39 2.10 19.85
N GLY A 81 32.74 3.38 19.70
CA GLY A 81 32.33 4.20 18.55
C GLY A 81 30.87 4.70 18.64
N LEU A 82 30.26 4.59 19.81
CA LEU A 82 28.93 5.12 20.14
C LEU A 82 28.96 6.59 20.57
N ALA A 83 30.14 7.16 20.82
CA ALA A 83 30.36 8.58 21.08
C ALA A 83 31.43 9.16 20.15
N LEU A 84 31.39 10.48 19.92
CA LEU A 84 32.37 11.17 19.10
C LEU A 84 33.76 11.13 19.77
N ARG A 85 34.79 10.71 19.03
CA ARG A 85 36.20 10.63 19.48
C ARG A 85 36.92 11.98 19.61
N ARG A 86 36.23 13.11 19.40
CA ARG A 86 36.85 14.46 19.38
C ARG A 86 37.05 14.99 20.82
N PRO A 87 38.18 15.68 21.12
CA PRO A 87 38.40 16.27 22.43
C PRO A 87 37.35 17.35 22.74
N VAL A 88 37.01 17.47 24.03
CA VAL A 88 35.99 18.38 24.60
C VAL A 88 36.30 19.88 24.37
N SER A 89 37.43 20.22 23.74
CA SER A 89 37.93 21.59 23.56
C SER A 89 37.39 22.34 22.34
N SER A 90 36.42 21.80 21.60
CA SER A 90 35.68 22.54 20.56
C SER A 90 34.22 22.65 21.00
N ALA A 91 33.90 23.77 21.65
CA ALA A 91 32.63 24.06 22.30
C ALA A 91 31.43 24.10 21.34
N GLY A 92 30.81 22.96 21.11
CA GLY A 92 29.49 22.85 20.49
C GLY A 92 28.77 21.63 21.04
N LEU A 93 27.48 21.75 21.30
CA LEU A 93 26.65 20.64 21.71
C LEU A 93 26.59 19.58 20.59
N LEU A 94 26.31 18.33 20.95
CA LEU A 94 26.13 17.23 19.98
C LEU A 94 25.13 17.65 18.90
N PHE A 95 25.50 17.50 17.62
CA PHE A 95 24.68 17.83 16.44
C PHE A 95 24.48 19.32 16.12
N GLU A 96 24.95 20.27 16.93
CA GLU A 96 24.71 21.72 16.74
C GLU A 96 25.21 22.24 15.38
N ASN A 97 26.35 21.73 14.89
CA ASN A 97 26.96 22.14 13.62
C ASN A 97 26.95 21.03 12.55
N ALA A 98 26.16 19.97 12.73
CA ALA A 98 26.19 18.78 11.88
C ALA A 98 24.84 18.43 11.22
N VAL A 99 23.76 19.15 11.57
CA VAL A 99 22.43 18.88 11.03
C VAL A 99 22.20 19.69 9.77
N GLU A 100 22.41 19.05 8.63
CA GLU A 100 21.95 19.55 7.33
C GLU A 100 20.60 18.92 7.00
N VAL A 101 19.53 19.71 7.04
CA VAL A 101 18.21 19.22 6.63
C VAL A 101 18.12 19.26 5.10
N PRO A 102 17.64 18.19 4.45
CA PRO A 102 17.48 18.18 2.99
C PRO A 102 16.65 19.37 2.48
N ASN A 103 16.99 19.83 1.27
CA ASN A 103 16.22 20.88 0.57
C ASN A 103 14.77 20.43 0.38
N SER A 104 13.82 21.37 0.43
CA SER A 104 12.38 21.12 0.23
C SER A 104 12.04 20.37 -1.05
N ASN A 105 12.91 20.47 -2.07
CA ASN A 105 12.75 19.82 -3.36
C ASN A 105 13.12 18.32 -3.33
N ASN A 106 13.64 17.78 -2.22
CA ASN A 106 13.88 16.35 -2.09
C ASN A 106 12.59 15.60 -1.74
N GLU A 107 11.70 15.48 -2.72
CA GLU A 107 10.41 14.79 -2.59
C GLU A 107 10.58 13.34 -2.09
N THR A 108 11.66 12.67 -2.50
CA THR A 108 11.91 11.27 -2.11
C THR A 108 12.11 11.11 -0.62
N PHE A 109 12.88 12.00 0.00
CA PHE A 109 13.13 12.03 1.45
C PHE A 109 11.85 12.36 2.22
N TYR A 110 11.15 13.42 1.85
CA TYR A 110 9.93 13.83 2.55
C TYR A 110 8.80 12.82 2.42
N ARG A 111 8.70 12.12 1.29
CA ARG A 111 7.79 10.99 1.13
C ARG A 111 8.13 9.85 2.08
N GLN A 112 9.41 9.50 2.20
CA GLN A 112 9.85 8.47 3.16
C GLN A 112 9.59 8.89 4.61
N ALA A 113 9.87 10.16 4.95
CA ALA A 113 9.60 10.70 6.28
C ALA A 113 8.10 10.67 6.61
N ARG A 114 7.23 11.09 5.68
CA ARG A 114 5.76 10.98 5.84
C ARG A 114 5.32 9.53 6.00
N ARG A 115 5.85 8.61 5.20
CA ARG A 115 5.53 7.17 5.30
C ARG A 115 5.95 6.61 6.66
N LEU A 116 7.16 6.93 7.12
CA LEU A 116 7.66 6.49 8.42
C LEU A 116 6.82 7.08 9.57
N HIS A 117 6.45 8.36 9.47
CA HIS A 117 5.55 9.00 10.40
C HIS A 117 4.21 8.26 10.43
N THR A 118 3.60 8.01 9.27
CA THR A 118 2.35 7.23 9.18
C THR A 118 2.50 5.87 9.84
N ILE A 119 3.60 5.14 9.63
CA ILE A 119 3.84 3.82 10.26
C ILE A 119 3.89 3.94 11.80
N PHE A 120 4.58 4.96 12.33
CA PHE A 120 4.70 5.15 13.78
C PHE A 120 3.43 5.72 14.43
N THR A 121 2.64 6.51 13.70
CA THR A 121 1.39 7.11 14.21
C THR A 121 0.15 6.30 13.90
N SER A 122 0.20 5.38 12.93
CA SER A 122 -0.86 4.40 12.69
C SER A 122 -0.81 3.39 13.81
N LEU A 123 -1.24 3.80 15.00
CA LEU A 123 -1.68 2.88 16.02
C LEU A 123 -2.75 2.00 15.36
N ASP A 124 -2.60 0.69 15.50
CA ASP A 124 -3.60 -0.32 15.14
C ASP A 124 -4.89 -0.04 15.93
N SER A 125 -5.64 0.98 15.52
CA SER A 125 -6.97 1.17 16.05
C SER A 125 -7.75 -0.03 15.54
N MET A 126 -8.14 -0.92 16.47
CA MET A 126 -9.12 -1.98 16.20
C MET A 126 -10.46 -1.42 15.68
N HIS A 127 -10.59 -0.10 15.57
CA HIS A 127 -11.71 0.62 14.98
C HIS A 127 -11.70 0.63 13.45
N ASN A 128 -10.57 0.38 12.78
CA ASN A 128 -10.47 0.37 11.32
C ASN A 128 -10.59 -1.03 10.69
N ILE A 129 -11.26 -1.96 11.36
CA ILE A 129 -11.50 -3.30 10.81
C ILE A 129 -12.62 -3.20 9.76
N PRO A 130 -12.44 -3.70 8.51
CA PRO A 130 -13.49 -3.69 7.49
C PRO A 130 -14.79 -4.25 8.04
N THR A 131 -15.94 -3.59 7.87
CA THR A 131 -17.21 -4.08 8.43
C THR A 131 -17.67 -5.39 7.77
N ASN A 132 -17.38 -5.54 6.48
CA ASN A 132 -17.76 -6.70 5.69
C ASN A 132 -16.97 -7.96 6.11
N LEU A 133 -17.70 -9.03 6.45
CA LEU A 133 -17.12 -10.29 6.94
C LEU A 133 -16.29 -10.99 5.87
N GLU A 134 -16.70 -10.93 4.60
CA GLU A 134 -15.95 -11.54 3.49
C GLU A 134 -14.63 -10.81 3.26
N ALA A 135 -14.61 -9.48 3.37
CA ALA A 135 -13.39 -8.69 3.31
C ALA A 135 -12.42 -9.07 4.43
N ARG A 136 -12.91 -9.21 5.68
CA ARG A 136 -12.10 -9.69 6.81
C ARG A 136 -11.52 -11.07 6.52
N ARG A 137 -12.36 -12.00 6.05
CA ARG A 137 -11.94 -13.37 5.71
C ARG A 137 -10.84 -13.39 4.65
N ARG A 138 -11.00 -12.60 3.57
CA ARG A 138 -10.01 -12.53 2.47
C ARG A 138 -8.69 -11.91 2.92
N ILE A 139 -8.72 -10.84 3.70
CA ILE A 139 -7.51 -10.20 4.22
C ILE A 139 -6.80 -11.13 5.21
N ALA A 140 -7.54 -11.79 6.10
CA ALA A 140 -6.97 -12.77 7.02
C ALA A 140 -6.34 -13.95 6.27
N PHE A 141 -7.03 -14.50 5.27
CA PHE A 141 -6.48 -15.56 4.42
C PHE A 141 -5.19 -15.12 3.71
N PHE A 142 -5.18 -13.92 3.11
CA PHE A 142 -3.99 -13.36 2.49
C PHE A 142 -2.84 -13.17 3.49
N SER A 143 -3.09 -12.58 4.65
CA SER A 143 -2.10 -12.38 5.70
C SER A 143 -1.49 -13.70 6.14
N ASN A 144 -2.33 -14.71 6.38
CA ASN A 144 -1.87 -16.05 6.74
C ASN A 144 -1.02 -16.68 5.63
N SER A 145 -1.37 -16.46 4.36
CA SER A 145 -0.62 -17.00 3.22
C SER A 145 0.80 -16.44 3.10
N LEU A 146 1.07 -15.24 3.64
CA LEU A 146 2.41 -14.65 3.64
C LEU A 146 3.40 -15.41 4.54
N PHE A 147 2.90 -16.11 5.56
CA PHE A 147 3.71 -16.87 6.51
C PHE A 147 3.67 -18.39 6.26
N MET A 148 2.98 -18.82 5.20
CA MET A 148 2.97 -20.22 4.80
C MET A 148 4.27 -20.54 4.05
N ASN A 149 4.87 -21.68 4.38
CA ASN A 149 5.94 -22.25 3.58
C ASN A 149 5.36 -22.72 2.23
N MET A 150 5.44 -21.86 1.20
CA MET A 150 5.06 -22.22 -0.16
C MET A 150 6.29 -22.63 -0.98
N PRO A 151 6.18 -23.66 -1.82
CA PRO A 151 7.26 -24.01 -2.75
C PRO A 151 7.51 -22.87 -3.73
N HIS A 152 8.75 -22.70 -4.16
CA HIS A 152 9.09 -21.72 -5.18
C HIS A 152 8.40 -22.08 -6.51
N ALA A 153 7.60 -21.16 -7.01
CA ALA A 153 6.97 -21.29 -8.31
C ALA A 153 8.04 -21.20 -9.42
N PRO A 154 7.91 -21.99 -10.50
CA PRO A 154 8.74 -21.80 -11.69
C PRO A 154 8.38 -20.46 -12.35
N GLN A 155 9.32 -19.94 -13.15
CA GLN A 155 9.05 -18.78 -14.01
C GLN A 155 7.84 -19.04 -14.91
N VAL A 156 7.06 -18.00 -15.22
CA VAL A 156 5.83 -18.12 -16.02
C VAL A 156 6.09 -18.83 -17.35
N GLU A 157 7.21 -18.53 -18.01
CA GLU A 157 7.62 -19.17 -19.27
C GLU A 157 7.77 -20.69 -19.18
N LYS A 158 8.15 -21.21 -18.01
CA LYS A 158 8.35 -22.64 -17.74
C LYS A 158 7.11 -23.31 -17.13
N MET A 159 6.09 -22.54 -16.78
CA MET A 159 4.82 -23.06 -16.26
C MET A 159 4.08 -23.88 -17.34
N MET A 160 3.33 -24.90 -16.94
CA MET A 160 2.40 -25.56 -17.84
C MET A 160 1.28 -24.60 -18.24
N ALA A 161 0.98 -24.57 -19.54
CA ALA A 161 -0.16 -23.81 -20.04
C ALA A 161 -1.47 -24.53 -19.68
N PHE A 162 -2.52 -23.75 -19.45
CA PHE A 162 -3.86 -24.29 -19.25
C PHE A 162 -4.89 -23.44 -19.98
N SER A 163 -5.99 -24.09 -20.36
CA SER A 163 -7.09 -23.44 -21.04
C SER A 163 -8.36 -23.61 -20.22
N VAL A 164 -9.15 -22.55 -20.18
CA VAL A 164 -10.45 -22.58 -19.51
C VAL A 164 -11.52 -22.46 -20.59
N LEU A 165 -12.38 -23.47 -20.63
CA LEU A 165 -13.53 -23.57 -21.51
C LEU A 165 -14.78 -23.31 -20.68
N THR A 166 -15.54 -22.29 -21.04
CA THR A 166 -16.83 -22.04 -20.37
C THR A 166 -17.95 -22.47 -21.31
N PRO A 167 -18.67 -23.58 -21.03
CA PRO A 167 -19.77 -24.01 -21.88
C PRO A 167 -20.86 -22.93 -21.83
N TYR A 168 -21.02 -22.23 -22.94
CA TYR A 168 -22.02 -21.18 -23.09
C TYR A 168 -23.34 -21.80 -23.54
N TYR A 169 -24.31 -21.85 -22.64
CA TYR A 169 -25.71 -22.16 -22.95
C TYR A 169 -26.50 -20.85 -23.11
N ASN A 170 -27.82 -20.88 -22.86
CA ASN A 170 -28.69 -19.71 -22.96
C ASN A 170 -28.68 -18.83 -21.69
N GLU A 171 -27.68 -18.93 -20.81
CA GLU A 171 -27.58 -18.10 -19.61
C GLU A 171 -27.05 -16.71 -19.96
N GLU A 172 -27.73 -15.66 -19.50
CA GLU A 172 -27.25 -14.30 -19.67
C GLU A 172 -26.07 -13.99 -18.73
N VAL A 173 -25.01 -13.40 -19.28
CA VAL A 173 -23.75 -13.11 -18.55
C VAL A 173 -23.79 -11.80 -17.77
N VAL A 174 -24.56 -10.81 -18.23
CA VAL A 174 -24.67 -9.51 -17.57
C VAL A 174 -26.12 -9.04 -17.68
N PHE A 175 -26.73 -8.68 -16.55
CA PHE A 175 -28.09 -8.11 -16.53
C PHE A 175 -28.22 -6.93 -17.47
N SER A 176 -29.33 -6.85 -18.20
CA SER A 176 -29.70 -5.69 -19.00
C SER A 176 -30.18 -4.53 -18.11
N LYS A 177 -30.31 -3.33 -18.69
CA LYS A 177 -30.84 -2.17 -17.94
C LYS A 177 -32.30 -2.41 -17.55
N GLU A 178 -33.05 -3.04 -18.45
CA GLU A 178 -34.47 -3.32 -18.32
C GLU A 178 -34.69 -4.32 -17.20
N GLN A 179 -33.92 -5.42 -17.16
CA GLN A 179 -34.02 -6.44 -16.10
C GLN A 179 -33.77 -5.89 -14.69
N LEU A 180 -32.91 -4.87 -14.56
CA LEU A 180 -32.66 -4.24 -13.26
C LEU A 180 -33.79 -3.31 -12.80
N ARG A 181 -34.68 -2.89 -13.72
CA ARG A 181 -35.79 -1.95 -13.44
C ARG A 181 -37.15 -2.61 -13.47
N THR A 182 -37.31 -3.66 -14.26
CA THR A 182 -38.57 -4.39 -14.36
C THR A 182 -38.83 -5.08 -13.04
N ASP A 183 -39.99 -4.80 -12.47
CA ASP A 183 -40.46 -5.44 -11.27
C ASP A 183 -40.94 -6.85 -11.59
N ASN A 184 -40.65 -7.78 -10.68
CA ASN A 184 -41.21 -9.13 -10.73
C ASN A 184 -42.71 -9.10 -10.38
N GLU A 185 -43.35 -10.27 -10.37
CA GLU A 185 -44.77 -10.44 -10.03
C GLU A 185 -45.15 -9.81 -8.67
N ASP A 186 -44.20 -9.77 -7.72
CA ASP A 186 -44.35 -9.15 -6.40
C ASP A 186 -44.07 -7.63 -6.35
N GLY A 187 -43.85 -6.98 -7.50
CA GLY A 187 -43.55 -5.54 -7.55
C GLY A 187 -42.12 -5.18 -7.11
N ILE A 188 -41.20 -6.16 -7.06
CA ILE A 188 -39.82 -5.96 -6.63
C ILE A 188 -38.85 -6.11 -7.81
N SER A 189 -38.09 -5.06 -8.09
CA SER A 189 -36.98 -5.11 -9.04
C SER A 189 -35.77 -5.88 -8.49
N ILE A 190 -35.02 -6.51 -9.40
CA ILE A 190 -33.77 -7.23 -9.07
C ILE A 190 -32.78 -6.31 -8.35
N LEU A 191 -32.67 -5.05 -8.79
CA LEU A 191 -31.75 -4.11 -8.17
C LEU A 191 -32.15 -3.80 -6.73
N TYR A 192 -33.43 -3.56 -6.45
CA TYR A 192 -33.91 -3.31 -5.10
C TYR A 192 -33.65 -4.50 -4.18
N TYR A 193 -33.91 -5.71 -4.66
CA TYR A 193 -33.58 -6.94 -3.94
C TYR A 193 -32.08 -7.00 -3.58
N LEU A 194 -31.19 -6.83 -4.57
CA LEU A 194 -29.74 -6.89 -4.34
C LEU A 194 -29.22 -5.80 -3.41
N GLN A 195 -29.78 -4.58 -3.49
CA GLN A 195 -29.46 -3.50 -2.56
C GLN A 195 -29.86 -3.83 -1.12
N THR A 196 -30.95 -4.58 -0.95
CA THR A 196 -31.47 -4.95 0.36
C THR A 196 -30.61 -6.04 0.99
N ILE A 197 -30.23 -7.08 0.24
CA ILE A 197 -29.43 -8.19 0.80
C ILE A 197 -27.94 -7.83 0.96
N TYR A 198 -27.42 -6.90 0.14
CA TYR A 198 -26.03 -6.45 0.15
C TYR A 198 -25.90 -4.95 0.45
N ALA A 199 -26.61 -4.46 1.47
CA ALA A 199 -26.68 -3.03 1.80
C ALA A 199 -25.31 -2.41 2.10
N ASP A 200 -24.42 -3.14 2.79
CA ASP A 200 -23.05 -2.71 3.08
C ASP A 200 -22.21 -2.60 1.80
N GLU A 201 -22.31 -3.58 0.90
CA GLU A 201 -21.57 -3.57 -0.36
C GLU A 201 -22.11 -2.54 -1.36
N TRP A 202 -23.41 -2.24 -1.30
CA TRP A 202 -24.03 -1.15 -2.05
C TRP A 202 -23.50 0.21 -1.60
N LYS A 203 -23.43 0.44 -0.28
CA LYS A 203 -22.84 1.66 0.28
C LYS A 203 -21.39 1.85 -0.20
N ASN A 204 -20.58 0.79 -0.13
CA ASN A 204 -19.20 0.81 -0.61
C ASN A 204 -19.08 1.03 -2.13
N PHE A 205 -20.07 0.57 -2.91
CA PHE A 205 -20.15 0.82 -4.34
C PHE A 205 -20.47 2.29 -4.64
N MET A 206 -21.49 2.86 -4.00
CA MET A 206 -21.85 4.26 -4.16
C MET A 206 -20.73 5.20 -3.72
N GLU A 207 -20.04 4.90 -2.62
CA GLU A 207 -18.86 5.66 -2.19
C GLU A 207 -17.77 5.69 -3.27
N ARG A 208 -17.51 4.55 -3.92
CA ARG A 208 -16.53 4.47 -5.01
C ARG A 208 -16.98 5.27 -6.23
N MET A 209 -18.24 5.15 -6.63
CA MET A 209 -18.78 5.90 -7.77
C MET A 209 -18.69 7.40 -7.55
N ARG A 210 -18.95 7.88 -6.32
CA ARG A 210 -18.79 9.30 -5.95
C ARG A 210 -17.34 9.77 -6.06
N ARG A 211 -16.38 8.96 -5.61
CA ARG A 211 -14.95 9.25 -5.80
C ARG A 211 -14.53 9.30 -7.27
N GLU A 212 -15.22 8.57 -8.14
CA GLU A 212 -15.01 8.58 -9.59
C GLU A 212 -15.85 9.63 -10.32
N GLY A 213 -16.42 10.61 -9.61
CA GLY A 213 -17.12 11.77 -10.19
C GLY A 213 -18.63 11.67 -10.29
N LEU A 214 -19.29 10.70 -9.61
CA LEU A 214 -20.76 10.68 -9.50
C LEU A 214 -21.24 11.76 -8.53
N VAL A 215 -22.01 12.74 -9.01
CA VAL A 215 -22.52 13.85 -8.18
C VAL A 215 -23.93 13.57 -7.68
N ASP A 216 -24.81 13.09 -8.55
CA ASP A 216 -26.18 12.69 -8.20
C ASP A 216 -26.38 11.18 -8.37
N ASP A 217 -27.13 10.56 -7.46
CA ASP A 217 -27.40 9.13 -7.48
C ASP A 217 -28.21 8.73 -8.74
N LYS A 218 -28.97 9.65 -9.34
CA LYS A 218 -29.71 9.39 -10.60
C LYS A 218 -28.79 9.22 -11.81
N GLU A 219 -27.61 9.83 -11.80
CA GLU A 219 -26.61 9.71 -12.87
C GLU A 219 -26.05 8.29 -12.98
N ILE A 220 -26.32 7.43 -12.00
CA ILE A 220 -25.90 6.03 -12.04
C ILE A 220 -26.51 5.28 -13.23
N TRP A 221 -27.69 5.69 -13.67
CA TRP A 221 -28.40 5.09 -14.80
C TRP A 221 -27.99 5.66 -16.16
N THR A 222 -27.23 6.75 -16.17
CA THR A 222 -26.75 7.42 -17.39
C THR A 222 -25.24 7.23 -17.54
N ASN A 223 -24.46 7.74 -16.59
CA ASN A 223 -23.00 7.85 -16.68
C ASN A 223 -22.29 6.58 -16.18
N LYS A 224 -22.88 5.89 -15.18
CA LYS A 224 -22.28 4.71 -14.52
C LYS A 224 -23.10 3.43 -14.72
N LEU A 225 -23.90 3.35 -15.78
CA LEU A 225 -24.77 2.21 -16.05
C LEU A 225 -23.99 0.91 -16.20
N GLY A 226 -22.82 0.95 -16.83
CA GLY A 226 -21.94 -0.22 -16.96
C GLY A 226 -21.50 -0.78 -15.60
N ASP A 227 -21.05 0.10 -14.70
CA ASP A 227 -20.61 -0.28 -13.36
C ASP A 227 -21.77 -0.83 -12.52
N LEU A 228 -22.96 -0.24 -12.64
CA LEU A 228 -24.17 -0.73 -11.99
C LEU A 228 -24.54 -2.14 -12.45
N ARG A 229 -24.55 -2.37 -13.77
CA ARG A 229 -24.87 -3.68 -14.37
C ARG A 229 -23.87 -4.74 -13.94
N LEU A 230 -22.57 -4.41 -13.94
CA LEU A 230 -21.53 -5.32 -13.45
C LEU A 230 -21.69 -5.59 -11.96
N TRP A 231 -21.94 -4.57 -11.13
CA TRP A 231 -22.15 -4.74 -9.69
C TRP A 231 -23.32 -5.70 -9.41
N ALA A 232 -24.43 -5.54 -10.11
CA ALA A 232 -25.59 -6.41 -9.97
C ALA A 232 -25.31 -7.83 -10.47
N SER A 233 -24.69 -7.96 -11.65
CA SER A 233 -24.40 -9.27 -12.26
C SER A 233 -23.41 -10.08 -11.44
N TYR A 234 -22.43 -9.43 -10.81
CA TYR A 234 -21.50 -10.11 -9.89
C TYR A 234 -22.15 -10.62 -8.60
N ARG A 235 -23.41 -10.29 -8.34
CA ARG A 235 -24.17 -10.76 -7.18
C ARG A 235 -25.30 -11.69 -7.57
N GLY A 236 -25.93 -11.45 -8.72
CA GLY A 236 -27.09 -12.21 -9.18
C GLY A 236 -26.83 -13.24 -10.29
N GLN A 237 -25.70 -13.20 -11.00
CA GLN A 237 -25.41 -14.12 -12.11
C GLN A 237 -24.15 -14.93 -11.86
N THR A 238 -24.27 -16.26 -11.95
CA THR A 238 -23.15 -17.18 -11.66
C THR A 238 -22.09 -17.08 -12.74
N LEU A 239 -22.49 -17.10 -14.01
CA LEU A 239 -21.58 -17.02 -15.14
C LEU A 239 -20.75 -15.73 -15.12
N ALA A 240 -21.37 -14.58 -14.82
CA ALA A 240 -20.69 -13.29 -14.67
C ALA A 240 -19.51 -13.35 -13.69
N ARG A 241 -19.73 -13.97 -12.52
CA ARG A 241 -18.70 -14.10 -11.47
C ARG A 241 -17.59 -15.06 -11.88
N THR A 242 -17.95 -16.16 -12.52
CA THR A 242 -17.02 -17.19 -12.99
C THR A 242 -16.08 -16.63 -14.05
N VAL A 243 -16.64 -15.98 -15.09
CA VAL A 243 -15.85 -15.32 -16.14
C VAL A 243 -14.94 -14.26 -15.53
N ARG A 244 -15.45 -13.41 -14.65
CA ARG A 244 -14.64 -12.40 -13.95
C ARG A 244 -13.48 -13.03 -13.18
N GLY A 245 -13.73 -14.12 -12.48
CA GLY A 245 -12.71 -14.87 -11.74
C GLY A 245 -11.62 -15.40 -12.66
N MET A 246 -12.01 -16.03 -13.77
CA MET A 246 -11.09 -16.58 -14.77
C MET A 246 -10.25 -15.49 -15.43
N MET A 247 -10.83 -14.30 -15.67
CA MET A 247 -10.11 -13.15 -16.21
C MET A 247 -9.01 -12.62 -15.28
N TYR A 248 -9.03 -12.96 -13.97
CA TYR A 248 -7.92 -12.64 -13.09
C TYR A 248 -6.68 -13.49 -13.33
N TYR A 249 -6.78 -14.71 -13.88
CA TYR A 249 -5.60 -15.53 -14.19
C TYR A 249 -4.69 -14.82 -15.19
N TYR A 250 -5.25 -14.28 -16.27
CA TYR A 250 -4.48 -13.51 -17.24
C TYR A 250 -3.74 -12.33 -16.59
N ARG A 251 -4.43 -11.56 -15.74
CA ARG A 251 -3.84 -10.40 -15.04
C ARG A 251 -2.75 -10.83 -14.06
N ALA A 252 -2.97 -11.92 -13.33
CA ALA A 252 -2.01 -12.46 -12.38
C ALA A 252 -0.76 -12.99 -13.08
N LEU A 253 -0.92 -13.77 -14.16
CA LEU A 253 0.20 -14.29 -14.96
C LEU A 253 1.00 -13.17 -15.62
N LYS A 254 0.32 -12.13 -16.11
CA LYS A 254 0.99 -10.94 -16.64
C LYS A 254 1.83 -10.22 -15.58
N MET A 255 1.29 -10.05 -14.38
CA MET A 255 2.03 -9.48 -13.25
C MET A 255 3.22 -10.36 -12.85
N LEU A 256 3.03 -11.68 -12.81
CA LEU A 256 4.09 -12.60 -12.44
C LEU A 256 5.22 -12.62 -13.49
N ALA A 257 4.88 -12.58 -14.78
CA ALA A 257 5.85 -12.48 -15.88
C ALA A 257 6.65 -11.17 -15.82
N PHE A 258 6.02 -10.06 -15.42
CA PHE A 258 6.72 -8.81 -15.12
C PHE A 258 7.72 -9.01 -13.98
N LEU A 259 7.29 -9.57 -12.85
CA LEU A 259 8.16 -9.79 -11.69
C LEU A 259 9.32 -10.75 -11.97
N ASP A 260 9.12 -11.77 -12.82
CA ASP A 260 10.19 -12.71 -13.22
C ASP A 260 11.29 -12.05 -14.07
N SER A 261 10.98 -10.95 -14.75
CA SER A 261 11.88 -10.27 -15.69
C SER A 261 12.35 -8.88 -15.21
N ALA A 262 11.69 -8.32 -14.19
CA ALA A 262 12.00 -7.01 -13.64
C ALA A 262 13.26 -7.08 -12.76
N SER A 263 14.18 -6.13 -12.98
CA SER A 263 15.28 -5.89 -12.05
C SER A 263 14.75 -5.32 -10.72
N GLU A 264 15.50 -5.44 -9.62
CA GLU A 264 15.13 -4.77 -8.35
C GLU A 264 14.94 -3.25 -8.52
N MET A 265 15.66 -2.64 -9.47
CA MET A 265 15.49 -1.23 -9.80
C MET A 265 14.16 -0.96 -10.51
N ASP A 266 13.77 -1.81 -11.47
CA ASP A 266 12.51 -1.69 -12.22
C ASP A 266 11.30 -1.84 -11.28
N ILE A 267 11.37 -2.75 -10.30
CA ILE A 267 10.32 -2.92 -9.28
C ILE A 267 10.22 -1.67 -8.38
N ARG A 268 11.37 -1.09 -8.02
CA ARG A 268 11.43 0.10 -7.17
C ARG A 268 10.98 1.36 -7.91
N GLU A 269 11.24 1.47 -9.19
CA GLU A 269 10.79 2.57 -10.03
C GLU A 269 9.30 2.47 -10.33
N GLY A 270 8.81 1.28 -10.71
CA GLY A 270 7.39 1.06 -10.95
C GLY A 270 6.52 1.30 -9.71
N SER A 271 6.99 0.91 -8.52
CA SER A 271 6.29 1.24 -7.26
C SER A 271 6.27 2.74 -6.95
N ARG A 272 7.27 3.52 -7.40
CA ARG A 272 7.28 4.98 -7.26
C ARG A 272 6.29 5.65 -8.20
N GLU A 273 6.20 5.18 -9.45
CA GLU A 273 5.24 5.68 -10.45
C GLU A 273 3.78 5.38 -10.05
N LEU A 274 3.50 4.17 -9.57
CA LEU A 274 2.18 3.82 -9.04
C LEU A 274 1.75 4.74 -7.88
N ALA A 275 2.71 5.14 -7.04
CA ALA A 275 2.46 6.00 -5.88
C ALA A 275 2.27 7.48 -6.25
N SER A 276 3.01 8.00 -7.24
CA SER A 276 2.83 9.39 -7.73
C SER A 276 1.48 9.58 -8.43
N MET A 277 1.02 8.58 -9.17
CA MET A 277 -0.29 8.67 -9.86
C MET A 277 -1.48 8.67 -8.90
N ARG A 278 -1.40 7.97 -7.76
CA ARG A 278 -2.44 8.07 -6.70
C ARG A 278 -2.51 9.48 -6.09
N GLN A 279 -1.45 10.28 -6.17
CA GLN A 279 -1.44 11.67 -5.70
C GLN A 279 -2.00 12.64 -6.74
N GLY A 280 -1.76 12.42 -8.05
CA GLY A 280 -2.33 13.25 -9.11
C GLY A 280 -3.86 13.27 -9.10
N SER A 281 -4.51 12.13 -8.77
CA SER A 281 -5.97 12.08 -8.62
C SER A 281 -6.51 12.74 -7.34
N SER A 282 -5.65 13.11 -6.39
CA SER A 282 -6.06 13.70 -5.11
C SER A 282 -5.76 15.20 -5.00
N LEU A 283 -5.04 15.81 -5.94
CA LEU A 283 -4.64 17.22 -5.86
C LEU A 283 -5.19 18.15 -6.94
N ASP A 284 -5.72 17.64 -8.07
CA ASP A 284 -6.29 18.51 -9.12
C ASP A 284 -7.82 18.62 -8.99
N GLY A 285 -8.24 19.31 -7.92
CA GLY A 285 -9.45 20.12 -7.98
C GLY A 285 -9.05 21.52 -8.46
N PHE A 286 -9.74 22.03 -9.49
CA PHE A 286 -9.58 23.34 -10.12
C PHE A 286 -8.57 23.44 -11.29
N SER A 287 -8.97 22.96 -12.47
CA SER A 287 -9.13 23.81 -13.67
C SER A 287 -9.67 23.00 -14.86
N SER A 288 -10.69 23.55 -15.50
CA SER A 288 -11.33 23.05 -16.71
C SER A 288 -10.46 23.39 -17.93
N GLU A 289 -10.18 22.42 -18.79
CA GLU A 289 -10.62 22.42 -20.21
C GLU A 289 -9.99 21.26 -21.03
N ARG A 290 -10.79 20.76 -21.98
CA ARG A 290 -10.49 19.81 -23.07
C ARG A 290 -10.37 18.32 -22.74
N SER A 291 -11.54 17.69 -22.80
CA SER A 291 -11.74 16.30 -23.20
C SER A 291 -11.19 16.02 -24.62
N PRO A 292 -10.56 14.85 -24.84
CA PRO A 292 -10.73 14.09 -26.06
C PRO A 292 -11.76 12.99 -25.83
N SER A 293 -12.66 12.89 -26.79
CA SER A 293 -13.84 12.04 -26.84
C SER A 293 -13.55 10.53 -26.88
N MET A 294 -14.53 9.80 -26.34
CA MET A 294 -14.90 8.40 -26.60
C MET A 294 -13.91 7.54 -27.40
N ARG A 295 -13.20 6.66 -26.70
CA ARG A 295 -12.83 5.33 -27.19
C ARG A 295 -13.16 4.28 -26.14
N SER A 296 -14.03 3.36 -26.54
CA SER A 296 -14.31 2.01 -26.02
C SER A 296 -14.13 1.73 -24.53
N LEU A 297 -15.20 1.21 -23.91
CA LEU A 297 -15.12 0.29 -22.78
C LEU A 297 -14.03 -0.77 -23.03
N GLY A 298 -12.86 -0.57 -22.43
CA GLY A 298 -11.71 -1.46 -22.62
C GLY A 298 -10.50 -0.87 -21.93
N ARG A 299 -10.09 -1.51 -20.83
CA ARG A 299 -9.07 -1.06 -19.87
C ARG A 299 -9.61 0.02 -18.93
N ALA A 300 -10.06 -0.42 -17.76
CA ALA A 300 -9.64 0.30 -16.57
C ALA A 300 -8.11 0.25 -16.59
N ASP A 301 -7.48 1.34 -17.04
CA ASP A 301 -6.04 1.56 -16.95
C ASP A 301 -5.68 1.57 -15.47
N SER A 302 -5.46 0.37 -14.93
CA SER A 302 -4.66 0.22 -13.72
C SER A 302 -3.33 0.89 -14.04
N SER A 303 -2.85 1.77 -13.18
CA SER A 303 -1.52 2.39 -13.26
C SER A 303 -0.38 1.36 -13.44
N LEU A 304 -0.65 0.08 -13.17
CA LEU A 304 0.20 -1.08 -13.47
C LEU A 304 0.43 -1.33 -14.96
N SER A 305 -0.48 -0.88 -15.84
CA SER A 305 -0.42 -1.12 -17.28
C SER A 305 0.79 -0.45 -17.96
N LEU A 306 1.27 0.65 -17.36
CA LEU A 306 2.45 1.42 -17.79
C LEU A 306 3.78 0.74 -17.43
N LEU A 307 3.77 -0.21 -16.48
CA LEU A 307 4.97 -0.93 -16.06
C LEU A 307 5.39 -2.03 -17.02
N PHE A 308 4.48 -2.44 -17.92
CA PHE A 308 4.68 -3.59 -18.78
C PHE A 308 5.39 -3.19 -20.08
N LYS A 309 6.50 -3.85 -20.38
CA LYS A 309 7.32 -3.61 -21.59
C LYS A 309 6.77 -4.34 -22.82
N GLY A 310 5.72 -5.14 -22.65
CA GLY A 310 4.92 -5.77 -23.71
C GLY A 310 5.16 -7.27 -23.84
N HIS A 311 6.35 -7.78 -23.49
CA HIS A 311 6.66 -9.22 -23.52
C HIS A 311 5.81 -10.00 -22.52
N GLU A 312 5.43 -9.38 -21.39
CA GLU A 312 4.64 -10.01 -20.34
C GLU A 312 3.24 -10.40 -20.82
N CYS A 313 2.68 -9.62 -21.77
CA CYS A 313 1.41 -9.96 -22.41
C CYS A 313 1.54 -11.26 -23.22
N GLY A 314 2.61 -11.39 -24.02
CA GLY A 314 2.86 -12.58 -24.83
C GLY A 314 3.05 -13.82 -23.97
N THR A 315 3.89 -13.72 -22.93
CA THR A 315 4.12 -14.82 -21.99
C THR A 315 2.84 -15.24 -21.28
N ALA A 316 2.00 -14.30 -20.82
CA ALA A 316 0.72 -14.63 -20.19
C ALA A 316 -0.26 -15.31 -21.17
N LEU A 317 -0.36 -14.82 -22.42
CA LEU A 317 -1.25 -15.41 -23.44
C LEU A 317 -0.81 -16.81 -23.88
N MET A 318 0.51 -17.10 -23.88
CA MET A 318 1.01 -18.45 -24.15
C MET A 318 0.66 -19.45 -23.06
N LYS A 319 0.39 -18.99 -21.83
CA LYS A 319 0.11 -19.86 -20.67
C LYS A 319 -1.35 -19.98 -20.31
N PHE A 320 -2.14 -18.97 -20.64
CA PHE A 320 -3.56 -18.95 -20.33
C PHE A 320 -4.36 -18.53 -21.55
N THR A 321 -5.25 -19.42 -21.96
CA THR A 321 -6.26 -19.13 -22.96
C THR A 321 -7.63 -19.33 -22.35
N TYR A 322 -8.52 -18.39 -22.61
CA TYR A 322 -9.92 -18.48 -22.26
C TYR A 322 -10.72 -18.55 -23.55
N VAL A 323 -11.59 -19.56 -23.66
CA VAL A 323 -12.45 -19.81 -24.81
C VAL A 323 -13.91 -19.81 -24.37
#